data_AF-A0A7Y0RE21-F1
#
_entry.id   AF-A0A7Y0RE21-F1
#
_cell.length_a   1.000
_cell.length_b   1.000
_cell.length_c   1.000
_cell.angle_alpha   90.00
_cell.angle_beta   90.00
_cell.angle_gamma   90.00
#
_symmetry.space_group_name_H-M   'P 1'
#
loop_
_entity.id
_entity.type
_entity.pdbx_description
1 polymer ?
#
loop_
_entity_poly.entity_id
_entity_poly.type
_entity_poly.pdbx_seq_one_letter_code
_entity_poly.pdbx_strand_id
1 'polypeptide(L)' 'MTALQKNQQTDLLSRLYDMKQKQLLQASQQADSLRYRVLSAEADAISEALKAIR' A
#
# COMPACT_ATOMS: atom_id res chain seq x y z
N MET A 1 -21.59 -0.42 -2.74
CA MET A 1 -20.62 -0.39 -3.86
C MET A 1 -21.05 -1.38 -4.91
N THR A 2 -21.11 -0.96 -6.17
CA THR A 2 -21.33 -1.88 -7.31
C THR A 2 -20.05 -2.68 -7.59
N ALA A 3 -20.17 -3.83 -8.26
CA ALA A 3 -19.01 -4.66 -8.58
C ALA A 3 -17.93 -3.90 -9.38
N LEU A 4 -18.35 -2.98 -10.27
CA LEU A 4 -17.45 -2.12 -11.04
C LEU A 4 -16.65 -1.17 -10.13
N GLN A 5 -17.30 -0.57 -9.13
CA GLN A 5 -16.65 0.34 -8.18
C GLN A 5 -15.62 -0.40 -7.30
N LYS A 6 -15.94 -1.62 -6.87
CA LYS A 6 -15.00 -2.47 -6.12
C LYS A 6 -13.75 -2.80 -6.95
N ASN A 7 -13.93 -3.19 -8.21
CA ASN A 7 -12.80 -3.50 -9.10
C ASN A 7 -11.90 -2.29 -9.32
N GLN A 8 -12.47 -1.12 -9.62
CA GLN A 8 -11.70 0.12 -9.80
C GLN A 8 -10.93 0.52 -8.53
N GLN A 9 -11.54 0.35 -7.35
CA GLN A 9 -10.88 0.64 -6.08
C GLN A 9 -9.76 -0.36 -5.76
N THR A 10 -9.97 -1.65 -6.02
CA THR A 10 -8.94 -2.69 -5.89
C THR A 10 -7.76 -2.44 -6.81
N ASP A 11 -8.00 -2.09 -8.07
CA ASP A 11 -6.95 -1.79 -9.05
C ASP A 11 -6.12 -0.58 -8.62
N LEU A 12 -6.78 0.47 -8.14
CA LEU A 12 -6.11 1.68 -7.63
C LEU A 12 -5.25 1.36 -6.41
N LEU A 13 -5.81 0.67 -5.42
CA LEU A 13 -5.09 0.32 -4.19
C LEU A 13 -3.93 -0.63 -4.46
N SER A 14 -4.08 -1.58 -5.39
CA SER A 14 -2.99 -2.47 -5.80
C SER A 14 -1.83 -1.68 -6.41
N ARG A 15 -2.09 -0.71 -7.30
CA ARG A 15 -1.05 0.17 -7.85
C ARG A 15 -0.37 1.01 -6.77
N LEU A 16 -1.14 1.56 -5.84
CA LEU A 16 -0.58 2.33 -4.72
C LEU A 16 0.31 1.47 -3.83
N TYR A 17 -0.11 0.24 -3.55
CA TYR A 17 0.67 -0.72 -2.79
C TYR A 17 2.01 -1.03 -3.47
N ASP A 18 2.00 -1.32 -4.78
CA ASP A 18 3.21 -1.59 -5.56
C ASP A 18 4.19 -0.39 -5.53
N MET A 19 3.67 0.83 -5.65
CA MET A 19 4.49 2.04 -5.55
C MET A 19 5.09 2.20 -4.16
N LYS A 20 4.31 1.95 -3.09
CA LYS A 20 4.80 2.00 -1.71
C LYS A 20 5.86 0.94 -1.44
N GLN A 21 5.69 -0.26 -1.96
CA GLN A 21 6.68 -1.34 -1.82
C GLN A 21 8.02 -0.97 -2.48
N LYS A 22 8.00 -0.32 -3.65
CA LYS A 22 9.22 0.20 -4.28
C LYS A 22 9.90 1.29 -3.44
N GLN A 23 9.13 2.18 -2.82
CA GLN A 23 9.66 3.20 -1.91
C GLN A 23 10.27 2.59 -0.65
N LEU A 24 9.65 1.55 -0.09
CA LEU A 24 10.17 0.77 1.03
C LEU A 24 11.49 0.07 0.68
N LEU A 25 11.56 -0.55 -0.49
CA LEU A 25 12.80 -1.19 -0.96
C LEU A 25 13.94 -0.18 -1.06
N GLN A 26 13.70 1.02 -1.58
CA GLN A 26 14.71 2.08 -1.63
C GLN A 26 15.09 2.58 -0.23
N ALA A 27 14.13 2.69 0.69
CA ALA A 27 14.36 3.14 2.06
C ALA A 27 14.91 2.02 2.98
N SER A 28 14.97 0.77 2.52
CA SER A 28 15.36 -0.40 3.32
C SER A 28 16.77 -0.32 3.90
N GLN A 29 17.67 0.41 3.23
CA GLN A 29 19.02 0.67 3.74
C GLN A 29 19.01 1.53 5.01
N GLN A 30 17.89 2.21 5.30
CA GLN A 30 17.65 3.02 6.48
C GLN A 30 16.37 2.55 7.19
N ALA A 31 16.29 1.25 7.48
CA ALA A 31 15.11 0.62 8.08
C ALA A 31 14.66 1.27 9.40
N ASP A 32 15.58 1.84 10.18
CA ASP A 32 15.26 2.53 11.45
C ASP A 32 14.81 3.99 11.26
N SER A 33 14.87 4.51 10.03
CA SER A 33 14.46 5.89 9.76
C SER A 33 12.95 6.07 9.94
N LEU A 34 12.54 7.25 10.41
CA LEU A 34 11.14 7.65 10.46
C LEU A 34 10.46 7.47 9.09
N ARG A 35 11.20 7.76 8.01
CA ARG A 35 10.73 7.59 6.64
C ARG A 35 10.36 6.13 6.35
N TYR A 36 11.22 5.17 6.70
CA TYR A 36 10.92 3.75 6.50
C TYR A 36 9.69 3.30 7.30
N ARG A 37 9.62 3.70 8.58
CA ARG A 37 8.48 3.37 9.46
C ARG A 37 7.14 3.89 8.93
N VAL A 38 7.12 5.13 8.43
CA VAL A 38 5.93 5.73 7.81
C VAL A 38 5.55 4.97 6.55
N LEU A 39 6.50 4.69 5.65
CA LEU A 39 6.24 3.95 4.43
C LEU A 39 5.72 2.53 4.69
N SER A 40 6.23 1.88 5.74
CA SER A 40 5.74 0.56 6.20
C SER A 40 4.29 0.64 6.66
N ALA A 41 3.98 1.59 7.55
CA ALA A 41 2.63 1.77 8.05
C ALA A 41 1.62 2.11 6.94
N GLU A 42 2.02 2.90 5.94
CA GLU A 42 1.20 3.19 4.77
C GLU A 42 0.94 1.94 3.91
N ALA A 43 1.97 1.11 3.69
CA ALA A 43 1.82 -0.15 2.95
C ALA A 43 0.87 -1.11 3.68
N ASP A 44 0.99 -1.21 5.01
CA ASP A 44 0.10 -2.02 5.85
C ASP A 44 -1.34 -1.55 5.76
N ALA A 45 -1.58 -0.22 5.85
CA ALA A 45 -2.92 0.34 5.72
C ALA A 45 -3.57 0.07 4.36
N ILE A 46 -2.79 0.13 3.27
CA ILE A 46 -3.28 -0.20 1.92
C ILE A 46 -3.59 -1.70 1.81
N SER A 47 -2.75 -2.56 2.40
CA SER A 47 -2.97 -4.02 2.43
C SER A 47 -4.26 -4.38 3.16
N GLU A 48 -4.51 -3.77 4.32
CA GLU A 48 -5.77 -3.96 5.06
C GLU A 48 -6.99 -3.44 4.29
N ALA A 49 -6.87 -2.28 3.61
CA ALA A 49 -7.93 -1.78 2.75
C ALA A 49 -8.25 -2.74 1.59
N LEU A 50 -7.23 -3.35 0.98
CA LEU A 50 -7.41 -4.38 -0.07
C LEU A 50 -8.12 -5.62 0.48
N LYS A 51 -7.76 -6.08 1.68
CA LYS A 51 -8.42 -7.22 2.35
C LYS A 51 -9.88 -6.92 2.67
N ALA A 52 -10.21 -5.69 3.06
CA ALA A 52 -11.57 -5.27 3.40
C ALA A 52 -12.51 -5.13 2.19
N ILE A 53 -11.96 -4.94 0.99
CA ILE A 53 -12.75 -4.85 -0.25
C ILE A 53 -13.09 -6.23 -0.82
N ARG A 54 -12.22 -7.21 -0.55
CA ARG A 54 -12.35 -8.61 -0.97
C ARG A 54 -13.50 -9.31 -0.26
#